data_AF-L8M255-F1
#
_entry.id   AF-L8M255-F1
#
_cell.length_a   1.000
_cell.length_b   1.000
_cell.length_c   1.000
_cell.angle_alpha   90.00
_cell.angle_beta   90.00
_cell.angle_gamma   90.00
#
_symmetry.space_group_name_H-M   'P 1'
#
loop_
_entity.id
_entity.type
_entity.pdbx_description
1 polymer ?
#
loop_
_entity_poly.entity_id
_entity_poly.type
_entity_poly.pdbx_seq_one_letter_code
_entity_poly.pdbx_strand_id
1 'polypeptide(L)'
;MRKHLTKVYRSIITILLVSVVATTTAACSSSPTATLPSATLDRTSAYTQLERGDSVAGQKFGDWVVSTSQGLISDSYVRDNNKLGVVITEQVKPTEVKTLTKALAMGFHQNFPNQDLTILMYAPDKERILTAKYDVQSNSIEYQG
;
A
#
# COMPACT_ATOMS: atom_id res chain seq x y z
N MET A 1 51.41 -14.96 -14.22
CA MET A 1 50.73 -13.71 -14.67
C MET A 1 50.51 -12.81 -13.45
N ARG A 2 51.29 -11.72 -13.34
CA ARG A 2 51.36 -10.85 -12.15
C ARG A 2 50.68 -9.50 -12.41
N LYS A 3 49.74 -9.18 -11.51
CA LYS A 3 49.16 -7.90 -11.08
C LYS A 3 49.66 -6.61 -11.75
N HIS A 4 48.73 -5.83 -12.33
CA HIS A 4 48.82 -4.36 -12.42
C HIS A 4 47.43 -3.72 -12.35
N LEU A 5 46.79 -3.79 -11.17
CA LEU A 5 45.87 -2.73 -10.72
C LEU A 5 46.72 -1.62 -10.08
N THR A 6 46.17 -0.40 -10.02
CA THR A 6 46.70 0.83 -9.37
C THR A 6 47.56 1.78 -10.22
N LYS A 7 46.91 2.53 -11.13
CA LYS A 7 47.47 3.78 -11.69
C LYS A 7 46.41 4.87 -11.92
N VAL A 8 45.56 5.14 -10.93
CA VAL A 8 44.65 6.33 -10.96
C VAL A 8 44.50 6.98 -9.57
N TYR A 9 45.29 6.57 -8.56
CA TYR A 9 45.10 6.95 -7.15
C TYR A 9 46.20 7.88 -6.60
N ARG A 10 46.72 8.82 -7.40
CA ARG A 10 47.95 9.56 -7.02
C ARG A 10 48.02 11.06 -7.25
N SER A 11 46.95 11.76 -7.62
CA SER A 11 47.15 13.20 -7.92
C SER A 11 45.96 14.12 -7.70
N ILE A 12 45.21 14.05 -6.59
CA ILE A 12 44.44 15.22 -6.10
C ILE A 12 44.37 15.19 -4.57
N ILE A 13 45.52 15.37 -3.93
CA ILE A 13 45.60 15.87 -2.56
C ILE A 13 46.15 17.30 -2.66
N THR A 14 45.74 18.13 -1.72
CA THR A 14 46.42 19.33 -1.18
C THR A 14 45.90 20.71 -1.62
N ILE A 15 45.46 21.46 -0.58
CA ILE A 15 45.41 22.94 -0.42
C ILE A 15 44.06 23.57 -0.85
N LEU A 16 43.19 24.10 0.02
CA LEU A 16 43.38 25.16 1.03
C LEU A 16 42.14 25.16 1.98
N LEU A 17 42.25 24.80 3.27
CA LEU A 17 42.45 25.66 4.45
C LEU A 17 41.33 26.70 4.76
N VAL A 18 40.66 26.44 5.90
CA VAL A 18 40.29 27.40 6.98
C VAL A 18 39.02 28.24 6.83
N SER A 19 38.06 27.99 7.73
CA SER A 19 37.28 28.92 8.58
C SER A 19 35.90 28.31 8.88
N VAL A 20 35.26 28.38 10.04
CA VAL A 20 35.49 29.01 11.35
C VAL A 20 34.52 28.33 12.33
N VAL A 21 34.93 28.33 13.60
CA VAL A 21 34.26 27.84 14.82
C VAL A 21 32.91 28.51 15.08
N ALA A 22 31.92 27.77 15.61
CA ALA A 22 30.95 28.30 16.57
C ALA A 22 30.31 27.17 17.42
N THR A 23 30.77 27.09 18.66
CA THR A 23 30.15 26.39 19.79
C THR A 23 28.92 27.17 20.27
N THR A 24 27.77 26.50 20.41
CA THR A 24 26.75 26.89 21.40
C THR A 24 26.16 25.65 22.05
N THR A 25 26.48 25.49 23.33
CA THR A 25 25.80 24.60 24.28
C THR A 25 24.37 25.10 24.51
N ALA A 26 23.38 24.24 24.29
CA ALA A 26 22.05 24.42 24.86
C ALA A 26 21.77 23.21 25.75
N ALA A 27 21.96 23.39 27.05
CA ALA A 27 21.32 22.58 28.06
C ALA A 27 19.86 23.04 28.18
N CYS A 28 18.91 22.12 28.01
CA CYS A 28 17.58 22.26 28.57
C CYS A 28 17.08 20.89 29.01
N SER A 29 17.07 20.73 30.32
CA SER A 29 16.38 19.71 31.09
C SER A 29 14.87 19.88 30.99
N SER A 30 14.16 18.82 30.57
CA SER A 30 12.75 18.62 30.93
C SER A 30 12.34 17.19 30.58
N SER A 31 12.12 16.37 31.61
CA SER A 31 11.50 15.06 31.50
C SER A 31 10.00 15.22 31.20
N PRO A 32 9.45 14.47 30.23
CA PRO A 32 8.02 14.16 30.22
C PRO A 32 7.82 12.68 30.59
N THR A 33 7.14 12.47 31.72
CA THR A 33 6.41 11.23 32.00
C THR A 33 5.39 11.02 30.87
N ALA A 34 5.56 9.99 30.05
CA ALA A 34 4.62 9.65 29.00
C ALA A 34 3.84 8.38 29.39
N THR A 35 2.57 8.63 29.67
CA THR A 35 1.44 7.72 29.82
C THR A 35 1.45 6.58 28.78
N LEU A 36 1.09 5.38 29.25
CA LEU A 36 0.81 4.19 28.42
C LEU A 36 -0.06 4.57 27.21
N PRO A 37 0.33 4.22 25.97
CA PRO A 37 -0.55 4.42 24.83
C PRO A 37 -1.77 3.51 25.00
N SER A 38 -2.94 4.10 25.23
CA SER A 38 -4.21 3.45 24.94
C SER A 38 -4.22 3.09 23.46
N ALA A 39 -4.18 1.79 23.17
CA ALA A 39 -4.28 1.23 21.84
C ALA A 39 -5.69 1.43 21.28
N THR A 40 -6.03 2.66 20.86
CA THR A 40 -7.29 2.95 20.17
C THR A 40 -7.15 3.97 19.03
N LEU A 41 -5.93 4.35 18.62
CA LEU A 41 -5.70 5.37 17.58
C LEU A 41 -4.82 4.95 16.39
N ASP A 42 -4.46 3.68 16.24
CA ASP A 42 -3.56 3.26 15.14
C ASP A 42 -4.21 2.50 13.97
N ARG A 43 -5.47 2.05 14.06
CA ARG A 43 -6.12 1.35 12.93
C ARG A 43 -6.54 2.26 11.78
N THR A 44 -6.78 3.55 12.03
CA THR A 44 -7.18 4.50 10.98
C THR A 44 -5.99 4.96 10.14
N SER A 45 -4.77 4.89 10.69
CA SER A 45 -3.53 5.33 10.03
C SER A 45 -3.02 4.36 8.97
N ALA A 46 -3.50 3.11 8.91
CA ALA A 46 -3.10 2.15 7.88
C ALA A 46 -3.66 2.50 6.48
N TYR A 47 -4.74 3.28 6.41
CA TYR A 47 -5.36 3.77 5.18
C TYR A 47 -4.98 5.24 4.92
N THR A 48 -3.74 5.62 5.18
CA THR A 48 -3.28 7.01 5.03
C THR A 48 -2.77 7.27 3.63
N GLN A 49 -3.66 7.82 2.79
CA GLN A 49 -3.35 8.68 1.63
C GLN A 49 -2.57 8.07 0.44
N LEU A 50 -1.78 7.01 0.64
CA LEU A 50 -0.93 6.35 -0.35
C LEU A 50 -1.62 5.16 -1.02
N GLU A 51 -2.86 4.84 -0.63
CA GLU A 51 -3.65 3.74 -1.19
C GLU A 51 -4.71 4.20 -2.20
N ARG A 52 -4.85 5.51 -2.48
CA ARG A 52 -5.73 5.96 -3.57
C ARG A 52 -5.04 5.66 -4.90
N GLY A 53 -5.81 5.17 -5.88
CA GLY A 53 -5.25 4.55 -7.09
C GLY A 53 -4.22 5.38 -7.85
N ASP A 54 -3.28 4.70 -8.50
CA ASP A 54 -2.08 5.29 -9.13
C ASP A 54 -2.25 5.58 -10.63
N SER A 55 -3.40 5.21 -11.22
CA SER A 55 -3.70 5.42 -12.62
C SER A 55 -5.12 5.94 -12.84
N VAL A 56 -5.34 6.64 -13.96
CA VAL A 56 -6.68 7.12 -14.35
C VAL A 56 -7.65 5.96 -14.58
N ALA A 57 -7.18 4.86 -15.16
CA ALA A 57 -7.99 3.65 -15.35
C ALA A 57 -8.36 3.02 -13.99
N GLY A 58 -7.40 2.96 -13.08
CA GLY A 58 -7.59 2.45 -11.73
C GLY A 58 -8.62 3.26 -10.94
N GLN A 59 -8.51 4.59 -10.98
CA GLN A 59 -9.48 5.48 -10.34
C GLN A 59 -10.89 5.27 -10.89
N LYS A 60 -11.05 5.25 -12.22
CA LYS A 60 -12.35 5.01 -12.86
C LYS A 60 -12.96 3.67 -12.48
N PHE A 61 -12.14 2.62 -12.42
CA PHE A 61 -12.62 1.31 -12.01
C PHE A 61 -13.03 1.28 -10.54
N GLY A 62 -12.25 1.89 -9.64
CA GLY A 62 -12.63 2.03 -8.23
C GLY A 62 -13.94 2.79 -8.05
N ASP A 63 -14.08 3.94 -8.71
CA ASP A 63 -15.33 4.72 -8.68
C ASP A 63 -16.52 3.91 -9.23
N TRP A 64 -16.29 3.15 -10.31
CA TRP A 64 -17.28 2.26 -10.88
C TRP A 64 -17.70 1.15 -9.89
N VAL A 65 -16.75 0.51 -9.22
CA VAL A 65 -17.02 -0.53 -8.21
C VAL A 65 -17.91 0.03 -7.10
N VAL A 66 -17.59 1.20 -6.55
CA VAL A 66 -18.41 1.84 -5.50
C VAL A 66 -19.81 2.15 -6.03
N SER A 67 -19.91 2.81 -7.20
CA SER A 67 -21.19 3.23 -7.77
C SER A 67 -22.12 2.08 -8.14
N THR A 68 -21.58 0.96 -8.63
CA THR A 68 -22.36 -0.19 -9.10
C THR A 68 -22.72 -1.16 -7.97
N SER A 69 -22.03 -1.08 -6.84
CA SER A 69 -22.23 -1.98 -5.69
C SER A 69 -23.55 -1.78 -4.94
N GLN A 70 -24.32 -0.75 -5.28
CA GLN A 70 -25.61 -0.42 -4.63
C GLN A 70 -25.50 -0.27 -3.10
N GLY A 71 -24.35 0.22 -2.60
CA GLY A 71 -24.12 0.43 -1.16
C GLY A 71 -23.53 -0.76 -0.42
N LEU A 72 -23.18 -1.85 -1.11
CA LEU A 72 -22.44 -2.97 -0.52
C LEU A 72 -20.95 -2.65 -0.31
N ILE A 73 -20.41 -1.70 -1.08
CA ILE A 73 -19.01 -1.26 -1.01
C ILE A 73 -19.01 0.22 -0.63
N SER A 74 -18.27 0.58 0.41
CA SER A 74 -18.13 1.96 0.90
C SER A 74 -16.94 2.69 0.30
N ASP A 75 -15.87 1.97 -0.03
CA ASP A 75 -14.66 2.53 -0.62
C ASP A 75 -13.95 1.49 -1.48
N SER A 76 -13.22 1.95 -2.49
CA SER A 76 -12.34 1.08 -3.25
C SER A 76 -11.21 1.84 -3.93
N TYR A 77 -10.13 1.12 -4.23
CA TYR A 77 -8.99 1.66 -4.96
C TYR A 77 -8.37 0.59 -5.85
N VAL A 78 -7.72 1.02 -6.94
CA VAL A 78 -6.89 0.15 -7.77
C VAL A 78 -5.47 0.69 -7.80
N ARG A 79 -4.50 -0.17 -7.53
CA ARG A 79 -3.08 0.14 -7.55
C ARG A 79 -2.32 -0.81 -8.47
N ASP A 80 -1.24 -0.30 -9.07
CA ASP A 80 -0.33 -1.03 -9.95
C ASP A 80 -1.07 -1.67 -11.15
N ASN A 81 -2.30 -1.22 -11.43
CA ASN A 81 -3.24 -1.83 -12.37
C ASN A 81 -3.53 -3.33 -12.15
N ASN A 82 -3.17 -3.92 -11.00
CA ASN A 82 -3.37 -5.34 -10.72
C ASN A 82 -3.84 -5.65 -9.29
N LYS A 83 -3.98 -4.62 -8.45
CA LYS A 83 -4.39 -4.75 -7.05
C LYS A 83 -5.63 -3.92 -6.80
N LEU A 84 -6.74 -4.56 -6.45
CA LEU A 84 -8.01 -3.93 -6.09
C LEU A 84 -8.20 -4.03 -4.58
N GLY A 85 -8.26 -2.90 -3.88
CA GLY A 85 -8.71 -2.83 -2.49
C GLY A 85 -10.18 -2.44 -2.40
N VAL A 86 -10.96 -3.13 -1.56
CA VAL A 86 -12.41 -2.92 -1.40
C VAL A 86 -12.79 -2.95 0.07
N VAL A 87 -13.48 -1.91 0.53
CA VAL A 87 -14.08 -1.85 1.88
C VAL A 87 -15.57 -2.14 1.76
N ILE A 88 -16.05 -3.20 2.42
CA ILE A 88 -17.48 -3.54 2.42
C ILE A 88 -18.24 -2.76 3.49
N THR A 89 -19.55 -2.64 3.33
CA THR A 89 -20.46 -2.15 4.37
C THR A 89 -20.95 -3.28 5.26
N GLU A 90 -21.58 -2.93 6.39
CA GLU A 90 -22.22 -3.89 7.31
C GLU A 90 -23.37 -4.68 6.66
N GLN A 91 -23.82 -4.28 5.46
CA GLN A 91 -24.88 -4.97 4.72
C GLN A 91 -24.40 -6.30 4.12
N VAL A 92 -23.09 -6.44 3.87
CA VAL A 92 -22.51 -7.65 3.28
C VAL A 92 -22.33 -8.71 4.37
N LYS A 93 -23.00 -9.86 4.22
CA LYS A 93 -22.85 -10.95 5.20
C LYS A 93 -21.49 -11.65 5.02
N PRO A 94 -20.88 -12.19 6.09
CA PRO A 94 -19.63 -12.96 5.98
C PRO A 94 -19.68 -14.09 4.94
N THR A 95 -20.83 -14.77 4.82
CA THR A 95 -21.06 -15.84 3.84
C THR A 95 -21.10 -15.35 2.39
N GLU A 96 -21.36 -14.07 2.15
CA GLU A 96 -21.48 -13.46 0.82
C GLU A 96 -20.17 -12.86 0.34
N VAL A 97 -19.22 -12.59 1.24
CA VAL A 97 -17.92 -11.96 0.92
C VAL A 97 -17.21 -12.72 -0.21
N LYS A 98 -17.19 -14.05 -0.17
CA LYS A 98 -16.55 -14.86 -1.22
C LYS A 98 -17.22 -14.71 -2.58
N THR A 99 -18.55 -14.67 -2.61
CA THR A 99 -19.34 -14.49 -3.84
C THR A 99 -19.14 -13.08 -4.42
N LEU A 100 -19.17 -12.05 -3.56
CA LEU A 100 -18.87 -10.66 -3.94
C LEU A 100 -17.46 -10.55 -4.51
N THR A 101 -16.47 -11.14 -3.83
CA THR A 101 -15.07 -11.12 -4.26
C THR A 101 -14.88 -11.79 -5.62
N LYS A 102 -15.58 -12.90 -5.87
CA LYS A 102 -15.57 -13.54 -7.19
C LYS A 102 -16.10 -12.60 -8.28
N ALA A 103 -17.22 -11.93 -8.04
CA ALA A 103 -17.79 -10.96 -8.98
C ALA A 103 -16.83 -9.80 -9.27
N LEU A 104 -16.20 -9.26 -8.22
CA LEU A 104 -15.20 -8.20 -8.32
C LEU A 104 -13.98 -8.67 -9.11
N ALA A 105 -13.45 -9.86 -8.85
CA ALA A 105 -12.32 -10.43 -9.58
C ALA A 105 -12.61 -10.56 -11.08
N MET A 106 -13.81 -11.01 -11.45
CA MET A 106 -14.23 -11.11 -12.85
C MET A 106 -14.32 -9.73 -13.52
N GLY A 107 -14.94 -8.74 -12.84
CA GLY A 107 -15.01 -7.38 -13.37
C GLY A 107 -13.64 -6.71 -13.47
N PHE A 108 -12.76 -6.97 -12.52
CA PHE A 108 -11.40 -6.43 -12.49
C PHE A 108 -10.56 -7.02 -13.64
N HIS A 109 -10.68 -8.33 -13.90
CA HIS A 109 -10.04 -8.98 -15.05
C HIS A 109 -10.48 -8.42 -16.40
N GLN A 110 -11.75 -8.07 -16.56
CA GLN A 110 -12.24 -7.45 -17.80
C GLN A 110 -11.61 -6.07 -18.05
N ASN A 111 -11.33 -5.30 -17.00
CA ASN A 111 -10.75 -3.96 -17.12
C ASN A 111 -9.21 -3.98 -17.17
N PHE A 112 -8.60 -5.03 -16.61
CA PHE A 112 -7.15 -5.17 -16.47
C PHE A 112 -6.70 -6.58 -16.93
N PRO A 113 -6.81 -6.89 -18.23
CA PRO A 113 -6.61 -8.24 -18.76
C PRO A 113 -5.12 -8.63 -18.82
N ASN A 114 -4.87 -9.92 -19.09
CA ASN A 114 -3.55 -10.50 -19.38
C ASN A 114 -2.51 -10.42 -18.24
N GLN A 115 -2.98 -10.40 -17.00
CA GLN A 115 -2.11 -10.39 -15.82
C GLN A 115 -2.82 -11.01 -14.63
N ASP A 116 -2.04 -11.43 -13.65
CA ASP A 116 -2.55 -11.89 -12.36
C ASP A 116 -3.07 -10.71 -11.55
N LEU A 117 -4.14 -10.94 -10.80
CA LEU A 117 -4.84 -9.89 -10.06
C LEU A 117 -4.95 -10.26 -8.60
N THR A 118 -4.86 -9.24 -7.75
CA THR A 118 -5.05 -9.36 -6.30
C THR A 118 -6.23 -8.51 -5.88
N ILE A 119 -7.17 -9.11 -5.14
CA ILE A 119 -8.29 -8.42 -4.53
C ILE A 119 -8.13 -8.51 -3.02
N LEU A 120 -8.16 -7.35 -2.35
CA LEU A 120 -8.06 -7.20 -0.92
C LEU A 120 -9.41 -6.72 -0.40
N MET A 121 -10.10 -7.57 0.36
CA MET A 121 -11.38 -7.23 0.99
C MET A 121 -11.14 -6.81 2.43
N TYR A 122 -11.73 -5.68 2.79
CA TYR A 122 -11.67 -5.10 4.11
C TYR A 122 -13.09 -4.99 4.69
N ALA A 123 -13.23 -5.30 5.97
CA ALA A 123 -14.44 -5.06 6.76
C ALA A 123 -14.71 -3.54 6.92
N PRO A 124 -15.89 -3.15 7.44
CA PRO A 124 -16.21 -1.74 7.66
C PRO A 124 -15.23 -1.01 8.58
N ASP A 125 -14.59 -1.73 9.51
CA ASP A 125 -13.54 -1.23 10.41
C ASP A 125 -12.14 -1.18 9.76
N LYS A 126 -12.06 -1.49 8.46
CA LYS A 126 -10.86 -1.57 7.63
C LYS A 126 -9.92 -2.72 7.98
N GLU A 127 -10.37 -3.72 8.73
CA GLU A 127 -9.62 -4.96 8.92
C GLU A 127 -9.68 -5.82 7.64
N ARG A 128 -8.54 -6.33 7.17
CA ARG A 128 -8.52 -7.20 5.99
C ARG A 128 -9.08 -8.57 6.33
N ILE A 129 -10.18 -8.94 5.69
CA ILE A 129 -10.94 -10.17 5.96
C ILE A 129 -10.76 -11.26 4.90
N LEU A 130 -10.32 -10.89 3.70
CA LEU A 130 -10.10 -11.84 2.62
C LEU A 130 -9.10 -11.26 1.62
N THR A 131 -8.20 -12.11 1.13
CA THR A 131 -7.38 -11.88 -0.05
C THR A 131 -7.79 -12.90 -1.11
N ALA A 132 -8.08 -12.43 -2.33
CA ALA A 132 -8.28 -13.31 -3.47
C ALA A 132 -7.21 -13.04 -4.53
N LYS A 133 -6.64 -14.10 -5.06
CA LYS A 133 -5.66 -14.05 -6.16
C LYS A 133 -6.27 -14.71 -7.38
N TYR A 134 -6.44 -13.94 -8.44
CA TYR A 134 -6.85 -14.45 -9.74
C TYR A 134 -5.61 -14.73 -10.57
N ASP A 135 -5.47 -15.98 -11.01
CA ASP A 135 -4.40 -16.44 -11.88
C ASP A 135 -4.92 -16.49 -13.33
N VAL A 136 -4.28 -15.72 -14.21
CA VAL A 136 -4.76 -15.56 -15.59
C VAL A 136 -4.51 -16.80 -16.46
N GLN A 137 -3.54 -17.65 -16.10
CA GLN A 137 -3.18 -18.83 -16.87
C GLN A 137 -4.20 -19.96 -16.64
N SER A 138 -4.60 -20.14 -15.39
CA SER A 138 -5.52 -21.18 -14.93
C SER A 138 -6.99 -20.72 -14.88
N ASN A 139 -7.26 -19.42 -15.03
CA ASN A 139 -8.58 -18.81 -14.83
C ASN A 139 -9.20 -19.16 -13.48
N SER A 140 -8.36 -19.31 -12.45
CA SER A 140 -8.79 -19.73 -11.12
C SER A 140 -8.62 -18.60 -10.11
N ILE A 141 -9.40 -18.67 -9.03
CA ILE A 141 -9.29 -17.73 -7.91
C ILE A 141 -8.93 -18.51 -6.66
N GLU A 142 -7.76 -18.20 -6.10
CA GLU A 142 -7.33 -18.67 -4.80
C GLU A 142 -7.81 -17.69 -3.71
N TYR A 143 -8.30 -18.22 -2.59
CA TYR A 143 -8.81 -17.42 -1.48
C TYR A 143 -7.99 -17.67 -0.22
N GLN A 144 -7.60 -16.59 0.45
CA GLN A 144 -6.80 -16.61 1.69
C GLN A 144 -7.46 -15.65 2.69
N GLY A 145 -7.96 -16.16 3.81
CA GLY A 145 -8.69 -15.40 4.84
C GLY A 145 -9.07 -16.28 6.01
#